data_AF-X0TZT2-F1
#
_entry.id   AF-X0TZT2-F1
#
_cell.length_a   1.000
_cell.length_b   1.000
_cell.length_c   1.000
_cell.angle_alpha   90.00
_cell.angle_beta   90.00
_cell.angle_gamma   90.00
#
_symmetry.space_group_name_H-M   'P 1'
#
loop_
_entity.id
_entity.type
_entity.pdbx_description
1 polymer ?
#
loop_
_entity_poly.entity_id
_entity_poly.type
_entity_poly.pdbx_seq_one_letter_code
_entity_poly.pdbx_strand_id
1 'polypeptide(L)'
;RLGLCEYAPKSFDVCNWHPFIGTCQTLEMDLITCGMRLDKAHELLAAHCDKQPFAASAFGLPSLPEPIPNYKPDGAFFHVPGSYVIPRDRLWEWYEGFFGLFEHQGFHVLCLLAEDRYAPVSTGRKNRYFDYCGLLGVDGEPKPVTEQIGEWNKARA
;
A
#
# COMPACT_ATOMS: atom_id res chain seq x y z
N ARG A 1 -24.48 0.96 11.40
CA ARG A 1 -23.35 1.76 11.93
C ARG A 1 -22.91 2.69 10.81
N LEU A 2 -23.35 3.95 10.87
CA LEU A 2 -23.03 4.97 9.88
C LEU A 2 -21.67 5.55 10.27
N GLY A 3 -20.65 5.28 9.45
CA GLY A 3 -19.30 5.80 9.63
C GLY A 3 -19.20 7.28 9.25
N LEU A 4 -18.01 7.86 9.46
CA LEU A 4 -17.57 9.25 9.28
C LEU A 4 -18.11 10.04 8.05
N CYS A 5 -18.78 9.42 7.08
CA CYS A 5 -19.28 10.03 5.85
C CYS A 5 -20.45 11.02 6.05
N GLU A 6 -21.24 10.92 7.13
CA GLU A 6 -22.46 11.75 7.31
C GLU A 6 -22.15 13.25 7.56
N TYR A 7 -20.94 13.57 8.02
CA TYR A 7 -20.53 14.94 8.37
C TYR A 7 -19.51 15.55 7.39
N ALA A 8 -19.08 14.80 6.37
CA ALA A 8 -17.94 15.13 5.52
C ALA A 8 -18.19 15.86 4.17
N PRO A 9 -19.41 15.99 3.59
CA PRO A 9 -19.53 16.37 2.18
C PRO A 9 -19.19 17.83 1.85
N LYS A 10 -18.92 18.70 2.84
CA LYS A 10 -18.57 20.12 2.62
C LYS A 10 -17.21 20.55 3.17
N SER A 11 -16.48 19.65 3.84
CA SER A 11 -15.29 20.02 4.62
C SER A 11 -14.02 19.29 4.20
N PHE A 12 -14.09 18.38 3.24
CA PHE A 12 -12.92 17.69 2.69
C PHE A 12 -12.87 17.91 1.19
N ASP A 13 -11.74 18.39 0.67
CA ASP A 13 -11.54 18.64 -0.76
C ASP A 13 -11.08 17.38 -1.52
N VAL A 14 -10.77 16.30 -0.81
CA VAL A 14 -10.19 15.06 -1.36
C VAL A 14 -10.70 13.85 -0.57
N CYS A 15 -11.13 12.80 -1.27
CA CYS A 15 -11.41 11.49 -0.67
C CYS A 15 -10.12 10.74 -0.42
N ASN A 16 -9.71 10.65 0.85
CA ASN A 16 -8.49 9.96 1.24
C ASN A 16 -8.76 8.51 1.66
N TRP A 17 -8.00 7.56 1.10
CA TRP A 17 -8.05 6.15 1.45
C TRP A 17 -6.66 5.58 1.75
N HIS A 18 -6.56 4.62 2.67
CA HIS A 18 -5.31 3.91 2.96
C HIS A 18 -5.44 2.45 2.50
N PRO A 19 -5.16 2.14 1.22
CA PRO A 19 -5.21 0.77 0.72
C PRO A 19 -4.03 -0.03 1.27
N PHE A 20 -4.17 -0.59 2.47
CA PHE A 20 -3.28 -1.64 2.92
C PHE A 20 -3.66 -2.94 2.20
N ILE A 21 -2.81 -3.35 1.26
CA ILE A 21 -3.09 -4.48 0.37
C ILE A 21 -2.57 -5.77 1.01
N GLY A 22 -3.45 -6.70 1.34
CA GLY A 22 -2.99 -8.06 1.67
C GLY A 22 -2.48 -8.73 0.40
N THR A 23 -1.16 -8.95 0.32
CA THR A 23 -0.49 -9.63 -0.79
C THR A 23 -0.65 -11.15 -0.67
N CYS A 24 -1.02 -11.85 -1.74
CA CYS A 24 -1.40 -13.26 -1.74
C CYS A 24 -0.57 -14.13 -2.71
N GLN A 25 0.74 -13.83 -2.80
CA GLN A 25 1.80 -14.54 -3.54
C GLN A 25 1.88 -14.26 -5.05
N THR A 26 0.78 -13.89 -5.70
CA THR A 26 0.79 -13.57 -7.13
C THR A 26 0.29 -12.15 -7.38
N LEU A 27 0.98 -11.44 -8.29
CA LEU A 27 0.62 -10.08 -8.66
C LEU A 27 -0.80 -10.02 -9.25
N GLU A 28 -1.15 -10.96 -10.12
CA GLU A 28 -2.47 -11.00 -10.76
C GLU A 28 -3.62 -11.02 -9.73
N MET A 29 -3.57 -11.91 -8.74
CA MET A 29 -4.59 -11.97 -7.69
C MET A 29 -4.60 -10.72 -6.81
N ASP A 30 -3.41 -10.17 -6.53
CA ASP A 30 -3.26 -8.93 -5.77
C ASP A 30 -3.93 -7.75 -6.47
N LEU A 31 -3.74 -7.62 -7.79
CA LEU A 31 -4.35 -6.58 -8.62
C LEU A 31 -5.87 -6.77 -8.73
N ILE A 32 -6.36 -7.99 -8.98
CA ILE A 32 -7.79 -8.28 -9.07
C ILE A 32 -8.49 -7.93 -7.74
N THR A 33 -7.96 -8.42 -6.62
CA THR A 33 -8.61 -8.22 -5.32
C THR A 33 -8.54 -6.76 -4.85
N CYS A 34 -7.47 -6.03 -5.19
CA CYS A 34 -7.40 -4.60 -4.94
C CYS A 34 -8.38 -3.84 -5.82
N GLY A 35 -8.45 -4.15 -7.12
CA GLY A 35 -9.36 -3.55 -8.09
C GLY A 35 -10.81 -3.66 -7.64
N MET A 36 -11.25 -4.86 -7.24
CA MET A 36 -12.62 -5.06 -6.71
C MET A 36 -12.92 -4.19 -5.49
N ARG A 37 -11.93 -3.96 -4.61
CA ARG A 37 -12.10 -3.10 -3.42
C ARG A 37 -12.14 -1.62 -3.81
N LEU A 38 -11.32 -1.21 -4.77
CA LEU A 38 -11.29 0.13 -5.33
C LEU A 38 -12.63 0.45 -6.01
N ASP A 39 -13.12 -0.44 -6.87
CA ASP A 39 -14.42 -0.30 -7.54
C ASP A 39 -15.55 -0.12 -6.51
N LYS A 40 -15.54 -0.94 -5.44
CA LYS A 40 -16.56 -0.84 -4.40
C LYS A 40 -16.41 0.45 -3.58
N ALA A 41 -15.19 0.88 -3.28
CA ALA A 41 -14.95 2.13 -2.58
C ALA A 41 -15.44 3.32 -3.42
N HIS A 42 -15.18 3.31 -4.72
CA HIS A 42 -15.69 4.29 -5.67
C HIS A 42 -17.21 4.32 -5.72
N GLU A 43 -17.87 3.17 -5.85
CA GLU A 43 -19.33 3.09 -5.86
C GLU A 43 -19.93 3.73 -4.59
N LEU A 44 -19.36 3.41 -3.42
CA LEU A 44 -19.83 3.93 -2.13
C LEU A 44 -19.55 5.42 -1.97
N LEU A 45 -18.38 5.89 -2.39
CA LEU A 45 -17.96 7.28 -2.20
C LEU A 45 -18.56 8.21 -3.26
N ALA A 46 -18.77 7.74 -4.50
CA ALA A 46 -19.47 8.49 -5.54
C ALA A 46 -20.91 8.87 -5.11
N ALA A 47 -21.55 8.04 -4.29
CA ALA A 47 -22.86 8.33 -3.71
C ALA A 47 -22.85 9.45 -2.65
N HIS A 48 -21.68 9.81 -2.11
CA HIS A 48 -21.56 10.65 -0.92
C HIS A 48 -20.59 11.84 -1.03
N CYS A 49 -19.67 11.84 -2.01
CA CYS A 49 -18.51 12.73 -2.04
C CYS A 49 -18.43 13.62 -3.29
N ASP A 50 -19.55 13.91 -3.96
CA ASP A 50 -19.73 14.92 -5.03
C ASP A 50 -18.52 15.16 -5.95
N LYS A 51 -18.00 14.09 -6.57
CA LYS A 51 -16.89 14.12 -7.54
C LYS A 51 -15.54 14.61 -6.99
N GLN A 52 -15.32 14.52 -5.68
CA GLN A 52 -14.02 14.82 -5.11
C GLN A 52 -12.93 13.88 -5.66
N PRO A 53 -11.71 14.38 -5.90
CA PRO A 53 -10.59 13.55 -6.32
C PRO A 53 -10.22 12.52 -5.24
N PHE A 54 -9.73 11.36 -5.67
CA PHE A 54 -9.23 10.32 -4.79
C PHE A 54 -7.72 10.45 -4.57
N ALA A 55 -7.31 10.29 -3.33
CA ALA A 55 -5.90 10.19 -2.95
C ALA A 55 -5.68 8.98 -2.04
N ALA A 56 -4.52 8.35 -2.18
CA ALA A 56 -4.02 7.40 -1.19
C ALA A 56 -2.89 8.05 -0.39
N SER A 57 -3.17 8.54 0.82
CA SER A 57 -2.15 9.22 1.62
C SER A 57 -1.21 8.28 2.40
N ALA A 58 -1.36 6.97 2.23
CA ALA A 58 -0.38 5.98 2.66
C ALA A 58 -0.47 4.72 1.79
N PHE A 59 0.59 4.44 1.05
CA PHE A 59 0.74 3.22 0.27
C PHE A 59 2.16 2.67 0.40
N GLY A 60 2.29 1.35 0.43
CA GLY A 60 3.58 0.68 0.38
C GLY A 60 3.43 -0.83 0.43
N LEU A 61 4.42 -1.51 -0.12
CA LEU A 61 4.41 -2.96 -0.29
C LEU A 61 5.50 -3.61 0.59
N PRO A 62 5.16 -4.67 1.32
CA PRO A 62 6.03 -5.29 2.30
C PRO A 62 7.13 -6.04 1.57
N SER A 63 8.36 -5.70 1.91
CA SER A 63 9.53 -6.38 1.37
C SER A 63 10.54 -6.68 2.46
N LEU A 64 11.18 -7.84 2.37
CA LEU A 64 12.28 -8.23 3.25
C LEU A 64 13.56 -8.37 2.43
N PRO A 65 14.73 -8.05 3.02
CA PRO A 65 16.02 -8.24 2.36
C PRO A 65 16.26 -9.69 1.94
N GLU A 66 15.76 -10.65 2.74
CA GLU A 66 15.80 -12.08 2.47
C GLU A 66 14.51 -12.75 2.97
N PRO A 67 14.09 -13.90 2.42
CA PRO A 67 13.00 -14.68 2.98
C PRO A 67 13.38 -15.08 4.42
N ILE A 68 12.74 -14.51 5.43
CA ILE A 68 12.96 -14.94 6.81
C ILE A 68 12.30 -16.33 6.96
N PRO A 69 13.07 -17.40 7.20
CA PRO A 69 12.49 -18.73 7.41
C PRO A 69 11.53 -18.67 8.61
N ASN A 70 10.28 -19.10 8.41
CA ASN A 70 9.20 -19.04 9.40
C ASN A 70 8.69 -17.64 9.78
N TYR A 71 8.96 -16.60 8.99
CA TYR A 71 8.25 -15.33 9.17
C TYR A 71 6.79 -15.49 8.78
N LYS A 72 5.98 -15.83 9.78
CA LYS A 72 4.54 -15.62 9.78
C LYS A 72 4.37 -14.18 10.22
N PRO A 73 3.97 -13.24 9.34
CA PRO A 73 3.58 -11.92 9.80
C PRO A 73 2.47 -12.14 10.82
N ASP A 74 2.79 -11.93 12.09
CA ASP A 74 1.86 -12.11 13.19
C ASP A 74 0.87 -10.94 13.09
N GLY A 75 -0.27 -11.22 12.43
CA GLY A 75 -1.25 -10.24 12.00
C GLY A 75 -2.01 -9.62 13.16
N ALA A 76 -1.53 -8.48 13.65
CA ALA A 76 -2.27 -7.68 14.63
C ALA A 76 -3.06 -6.52 13.99
N PHE A 77 -2.92 -6.25 12.68
CA PHE A 77 -3.77 -5.22 12.04
C PHE A 77 -5.08 -5.79 11.50
N PHE A 78 -5.08 -7.07 11.14
CA PHE A 78 -6.24 -7.93 10.94
C PHE A 78 -5.74 -9.35 11.17
N HIS A 79 -6.50 -10.23 11.80
CA HIS A 79 -6.18 -11.66 11.92
C HIS A 79 -6.22 -12.37 10.55
N VAL A 80 -5.47 -11.88 9.55
CA VAL A 80 -5.37 -12.47 8.22
C VAL A 80 -4.10 -13.32 8.19
N PRO A 81 -4.22 -14.64 8.40
CA PRO A 81 -3.10 -15.53 8.11
C PRO A 81 -2.73 -15.38 6.63
N GLY A 82 -1.46 -15.06 6.32
CA GLY A 82 -0.90 -15.30 5.00
C GLY A 82 -0.61 -14.12 4.08
N SER A 83 -0.36 -12.90 4.59
CA SER A 83 0.19 -11.84 3.72
C SER A 83 1.61 -12.22 3.25
N TYR A 84 1.80 -12.34 1.95
CA TYR A 84 3.07 -12.68 1.30
C TYR A 84 4.02 -11.49 1.29
N VAL A 85 5.22 -11.64 1.83
CA VAL A 85 6.25 -10.61 1.68
C VAL A 85 6.86 -10.74 0.28
N ILE A 86 6.89 -9.63 -0.46
CA ILE A 86 7.40 -9.61 -1.82
C ILE A 86 8.95 -9.57 -1.77
N PRO A 87 9.64 -10.44 -2.53
CA PRO A 87 11.08 -10.36 -2.72
C PRO A 87 11.50 -8.98 -3.25
N ARG A 88 12.56 -8.37 -2.69
CA ARG A 88 12.97 -7.00 -3.05
C ARG A 88 13.27 -6.81 -4.54
N ASP A 89 13.82 -7.83 -5.18
CA ASP A 89 14.15 -7.86 -6.62
C ASP A 89 12.91 -7.90 -7.51
N ARG A 90 11.77 -8.32 -6.99
CA ARG A 90 10.47 -8.35 -7.70
C ARG A 90 9.54 -7.21 -7.31
N LEU A 91 9.92 -6.40 -6.33
CA LEU A 91 9.06 -5.37 -5.75
C LEU A 91 8.57 -4.36 -6.79
N TRP A 92 9.40 -4.06 -7.80
CA TRP A 92 9.03 -3.17 -8.90
C TRP A 92 7.83 -3.65 -9.70
N GLU A 93 7.78 -4.94 -10.05
CA GLU A 93 6.67 -5.55 -10.80
C GLU A 93 5.32 -5.28 -10.13
N TRP A 94 5.29 -5.39 -8.79
CA TRP A 94 4.09 -5.07 -8.01
C TRP A 94 3.79 -3.57 -7.98
N TYR A 95 4.78 -2.71 -7.72
CA TYR A 95 4.56 -1.27 -7.71
C TYR A 95 4.03 -0.76 -9.04
N GLU A 96 4.61 -1.20 -10.16
CA GLU A 96 4.17 -0.83 -11.50
C GLU A 96 2.72 -1.25 -11.75
N GLY A 97 2.38 -2.51 -11.42
CA GLY A 97 1.00 -3.01 -11.55
C GLY A 97 0.01 -2.19 -10.70
N PHE A 98 0.37 -1.87 -9.46
CA PHE A 98 -0.49 -1.08 -8.58
C PHE A 98 -0.61 0.37 -9.02
N PHE A 99 0.47 1.01 -9.47
CA PHE A 99 0.40 2.37 -10.02
C PHE A 99 -0.53 2.42 -11.22
N GLY A 100 -0.42 1.48 -12.15
CA GLY A 100 -1.35 1.37 -13.27
C GLY A 100 -2.80 1.17 -12.83
N LEU A 101 -3.03 0.33 -11.82
CA LEU A 101 -4.35 0.12 -11.25
C LEU A 101 -4.92 1.40 -10.61
N PHE A 102 -4.15 2.09 -9.78
CA PHE A 102 -4.57 3.33 -9.12
C PHE A 102 -4.83 4.45 -10.13
N GLU A 103 -3.97 4.60 -11.14
CA GLU A 103 -4.15 5.55 -12.23
C GLU A 103 -5.44 5.26 -13.01
N HIS A 104 -5.67 4.00 -13.39
CA HIS A 104 -6.92 3.57 -14.03
C HIS A 104 -8.15 3.85 -13.15
N GLN A 105 -7.98 3.74 -11.83
CA GLN A 105 -9.00 4.05 -10.83
C GLN A 105 -8.99 5.53 -10.43
N GLY A 106 -8.41 6.45 -11.23
CA GLY A 106 -8.55 7.89 -10.99
C GLY A 106 -7.94 8.40 -9.67
N PHE A 107 -7.02 7.66 -9.06
CA PHE A 107 -6.24 8.17 -7.94
C PHE A 107 -5.19 9.15 -8.47
N HIS A 108 -5.24 10.39 -7.99
CA HIS A 108 -4.33 11.44 -8.45
C HIS A 108 -3.04 11.52 -7.63
N VAL A 109 -3.05 11.00 -6.40
CA VAL A 109 -1.92 11.08 -5.48
C VAL A 109 -1.77 9.75 -4.75
N LEU A 110 -0.55 9.22 -4.76
CA LEU A 110 -0.13 8.09 -3.92
C LEU A 110 1.04 8.55 -3.05
N CYS A 111 0.82 8.68 -1.75
CA CYS A 111 1.87 8.98 -0.79
C CYS A 111 2.54 7.68 -0.35
N LEU A 112 3.77 7.47 -0.80
CA LEU A 112 4.55 6.29 -0.48
C LEU A 112 5.13 6.38 0.94
N LEU A 113 5.13 5.25 1.65
CA LEU A 113 5.78 5.17 2.96
C LEU A 113 7.30 5.33 2.80
N ALA A 114 7.89 6.28 3.54
CA ALA A 114 9.29 6.63 3.38
C ALA A 114 10.25 5.56 3.90
N GLU A 115 10.06 5.11 5.14
CA GLU A 115 11.04 4.28 5.86
C GLU A 115 10.39 3.02 6.45
N ASP A 116 11.13 1.92 6.42
CA ASP A 116 10.83 0.74 7.22
C ASP A 116 10.95 1.09 8.72
N ARG A 117 10.11 0.45 9.54
CA ARG A 117 10.01 0.70 10.99
C ARG A 117 10.09 -0.57 11.83
N TYR A 118 10.54 -1.67 11.23
CA TYR A 118 10.62 -2.95 11.92
C TYR A 118 11.76 -2.93 12.93
N ALA A 119 11.55 -3.56 14.09
CA ALA A 119 12.58 -3.77 15.08
C ALA A 119 13.28 -5.13 14.88
N PRO A 120 14.55 -5.28 15.29
CA PRO A 120 15.23 -6.56 15.29
C PRO A 120 14.48 -7.61 16.12
N VAL A 121 14.53 -8.87 15.71
CA VAL A 121 13.86 -10.00 16.41
C VAL A 121 14.31 -10.10 17.87
N SER A 122 15.58 -9.78 18.16
CA SER A 122 16.15 -9.78 19.51
C SER A 122 15.44 -8.84 20.50
N THR A 123 14.70 -7.84 20.01
CA THR A 123 13.97 -6.89 20.86
C THR A 123 12.64 -7.44 21.38
N GLY A 124 12.17 -8.58 20.86
CA GLY A 124 10.87 -9.16 21.21
C GLY A 124 9.66 -8.34 20.75
N ARG A 125 9.87 -7.19 20.08
CA ARG A 125 8.79 -6.41 19.47
C ARG A 125 8.16 -7.21 18.32
N LYS A 126 6.84 -7.29 18.34
CA LYS A 126 6.06 -7.78 17.19
C LYS A 126 6.01 -6.68 16.12
N ASN A 127 6.62 -6.94 14.96
CA ASN A 127 6.55 -6.04 13.82
C ASN A 127 5.21 -6.21 13.09
N ARG A 128 4.72 -5.11 12.53
CA ARG A 128 3.48 -5.07 11.74
C ARG A 128 3.81 -5.09 10.26
N TYR A 129 2.83 -5.45 9.45
CA TYR A 129 2.94 -5.46 7.99
C TYR A 129 3.56 -4.16 7.43
N PHE A 130 3.03 -3.00 7.85
CA PHE A 130 3.48 -1.70 7.34
C PHE A 130 4.88 -1.28 7.83
N ASP A 131 5.43 -1.99 8.82
CA ASP A 131 6.81 -1.74 9.27
C ASP A 131 7.83 -2.16 8.21
N TYR A 132 7.42 -2.83 7.12
CA TYR A 132 8.25 -3.34 6.02
C TYR A 132 7.97 -2.68 4.65
N CYS A 133 7.14 -1.64 4.64
CA CYS A 133 6.59 -1.04 3.43
C CYS A 133 7.32 0.23 2.97
N GLY A 134 8.42 0.61 3.63
CA GLY A 134 9.19 1.81 3.31
C GLY A 134 9.92 1.72 1.97
N LEU A 135 10.23 2.85 1.37
CA LEU A 135 11.17 2.98 0.25
C LEU A 135 12.63 2.90 0.73
N LEU A 136 12.87 3.31 1.97
CA LEU A 136 14.15 3.19 2.66
C LEU A 136 14.08 2.01 3.64
N GLY A 137 15.21 1.30 3.78
CA GLY A 137 15.41 0.35 4.86
C GLY A 137 15.46 1.04 6.23
N VAL A 138 15.50 0.23 7.30
CA VAL A 138 15.65 0.74 8.68
C VAL A 138 17.02 1.39 8.93
N ASP A 139 17.99 1.15 8.04
CA ASP A 139 19.31 1.76 7.99
C ASP A 139 19.31 3.10 7.23
N GLY A 140 18.18 3.50 6.63
CA GLY A 140 18.07 4.70 5.82
C GLY A 140 18.51 4.51 4.37
N GLU A 141 19.00 3.33 3.99
CA GLU A 141 19.46 3.07 2.63
C GLU A 141 18.27 2.83 1.68
N PRO A 142 18.32 3.33 0.43
CA PRO A 142 17.24 3.12 -0.52
C PRO A 142 17.14 1.64 -0.90
N LYS A 143 15.89 1.13 -0.90
CA LYS A 143 15.59 -0.16 -1.54
C LYS A 143 15.77 -0.06 -3.05
N PRO A 144 16.06 -1.17 -3.75
CA PRO A 144 16.23 -1.18 -5.21
C PRO A 144 15.07 -0.51 -5.97
N VAL A 145 13.84 -0.71 -5.50
CA VAL A 145 12.64 -0.16 -6.13
C VAL A 145 12.57 1.37 -6.12
N THR A 146 13.27 2.02 -5.19
CA THR A 146 13.18 3.47 -4.98
C THR A 146 13.70 4.25 -6.18
N GLU A 147 14.79 3.79 -6.79
CA GLU A 147 15.32 4.38 -8.03
C GLU A 147 14.33 4.18 -9.19
N GLN A 148 13.78 2.97 -9.35
CA GLN A 148 12.84 2.61 -10.40
C GLN A 148 11.55 3.46 -10.34
N ILE A 149 11.02 3.70 -9.13
CA ILE A 149 9.89 4.62 -8.92
C ILE A 149 10.25 6.05 -9.35
N GLY A 150 11.45 6.51 -9.02
CA GLY A 150 11.95 7.82 -9.43
C GLY A 150 12.05 7.98 -10.94
N GLU A 151 12.57 6.96 -11.65
CA GLU A 151 12.64 6.92 -13.11
C GLU A 151 11.26 6.90 -13.75
N TRP A 152 10.35 6.06 -13.24
CA TRP A 152 8.98 5.96 -13.74
C TRP A 152 8.23 7.28 -13.64
N ASN A 153 8.40 8.02 -12.55
CA ASN A 153 7.78 9.33 -12.36
C ASN A 153 8.38 10.38 -13.31
N LYS A 154 9.71 10.41 -13.49
CA LYS A 154 10.38 11.32 -14.42
C LYS A 154 9.95 11.10 -15.88
N ALA A 155 9.73 9.85 -16.28
CA ALA A 155 9.30 9.53 -17.65
C ALA A 155 7.87 10.02 -17.97
N ARG A 156 7.11 10.42 -16.95
CA ARG A 156 5.69 10.85 -17.05
C ARG A 156 5.48 12.32 -16.69
N ALA A 157 6.53 13.04 -16.29
CA ALA A 157 6.51 14.47 -15.99
C ALA A 157 6.78 15.32 -17.24
#